data_AF-A0A953BEM6-F1
#
_entry.id   AF-A0A953BEM6-F1
#
_cell.length_a   1.000
_cell.length_b   1.000
_cell.length_c   1.000
_cell.angle_alpha   90.00
_cell.angle_beta   90.00
_cell.angle_gamma   90.00
#
_symmetry.space_group_name_H-M   'P 1'
#
loop_
_entity.id
_entity.type
_entity.pdbx_description
1 polymer ?
#
loop_
_entity_poly.entity_id
_entity_poly.type
_entity_poly.pdbx_seq_one_letter_code
_entity_poly.pdbx_strand_id
1 'polypeptide(L)'
;MMKSMCVGVGCLLVAAGHAGAQVGVLDQVSPFFAPPGSQTSIFNVDATFLIWHAQVRAGMDGQLEGVLLGLEQAVGGSATVRIRSGDVFSPGPVLSTDTVVHSIPALELVFVDLMSAGIFLNTGDTFLIELQGHGNGLWMRGTYVQPPGTPMYPEPLYLNGTPQGDGNWRIGFETYMVAGSSCAADLSGSSDPNDPLYGVPDGSVDAADFFYFLDQFVAGNVGVADISGSSDPNDPNYGVPDGQIDAADFFYFLDIFVAGCP
;
A
#
# COMPACT_ATOMS: atom_id res chain seq x y z
N MET A 1 -44.43 12.67 -45.71
CA MET A 1 -44.16 11.79 -44.55
C MET A 1 -42.66 11.64 -44.41
N MET A 2 -42.03 12.38 -43.50
CA MET A 2 -40.58 12.33 -43.25
C MET A 2 -40.38 11.64 -41.90
N LYS A 3 -39.74 10.47 -41.89
CA LYS A 3 -39.38 9.72 -40.68
C LYS A 3 -37.99 10.19 -40.23
N SER A 4 -37.91 10.86 -39.08
CA SER A 4 -36.65 11.09 -38.39
C SER A 4 -36.16 9.79 -37.76
N MET A 5 -34.96 9.36 -38.12
CA MET A 5 -34.21 8.30 -37.43
C MET A 5 -33.24 8.97 -36.45
N CYS A 6 -33.44 8.75 -35.14
CA CYS A 6 -32.44 9.08 -34.13
C CYS A 6 -31.41 7.95 -34.07
N VAL A 7 -30.14 8.28 -34.30
CA VAL A 7 -28.99 7.39 -34.09
C VAL A 7 -28.50 7.63 -32.66
N GLY A 8 -28.73 6.66 -31.78
CA GLY A 8 -28.17 6.67 -30.43
C GLY A 8 -26.73 6.19 -30.46
N VAL A 9 -25.79 7.08 -30.12
CA VAL A 9 -24.39 6.72 -29.90
C VAL A 9 -24.30 6.03 -28.53
N GLY A 10 -24.20 4.71 -28.53
CA GLY A 10 -23.90 3.93 -27.32
C GLY A 10 -22.42 4.06 -26.99
N CYS A 11 -22.10 4.76 -25.91
CA CYS A 11 -20.75 4.81 -25.37
C CYS A 11 -20.45 3.48 -24.66
N LEU A 12 -19.55 2.68 -25.24
CA LEU A 12 -19.10 1.42 -24.65
C LEU A 12 -17.95 1.72 -23.67
N LEU A 13 -18.25 1.71 -22.38
CA LEU A 13 -17.23 1.77 -21.32
C LEU A 13 -16.59 0.38 -21.19
N VAL A 14 -15.36 0.25 -21.67
CA VAL A 14 -14.53 -0.93 -21.43
C VAL A 14 -13.78 -0.69 -20.13
N ALA A 15 -14.25 -1.28 -19.02
CA ALA A 15 -13.49 -1.34 -17.79
C ALA A 15 -12.34 -2.33 -18.00
N ALA A 16 -11.12 -1.83 -18.18
CA ALA A 16 -9.93 -2.67 -18.20
C ALA A 16 -9.71 -3.18 -16.77
N GLY A 17 -10.05 -4.46 -16.54
CA GLY A 17 -9.63 -5.15 -15.33
C GLY A 17 -8.11 -5.18 -15.30
N HIS A 18 -7.52 -4.46 -14.36
CA HIS A 18 -6.08 -4.51 -14.10
C HIS A 18 -5.78 -5.89 -13.50
N ALA A 19 -5.47 -6.86 -14.35
CA ALA A 19 -4.80 -8.08 -13.92
C ALA A 19 -3.32 -7.72 -13.66
N GLY A 20 -3.06 -6.93 -12.61
CA GLY A 20 -1.72 -6.73 -12.09
C GLY A 20 -1.22 -8.08 -11.60
N ALA A 21 -0.20 -8.63 -12.25
CA ALA A 21 0.50 -9.78 -11.69
C ALA A 21 1.13 -9.29 -10.39
N GLN A 22 0.78 -9.91 -9.26
CA GLN A 22 1.42 -9.65 -7.99
C GLN A 22 2.93 -9.97 -8.11
N VAL A 23 3.77 -8.97 -7.93
CA VAL A 23 5.24 -9.05 -8.04
C VAL A 23 5.90 -9.06 -6.66
N GLY A 24 5.25 -8.49 -5.65
CA GLY A 24 5.78 -8.36 -4.30
C GLY A 24 5.82 -9.65 -3.50
N VAL A 25 6.65 -9.60 -2.45
CA VAL A 25 6.86 -10.65 -1.46
C VAL A 25 5.79 -10.52 -0.38
N LEU A 26 5.25 -11.64 0.08
CA LEU A 26 4.32 -11.67 1.20
C LEU A 26 4.99 -11.14 2.48
N ASP A 27 4.39 -10.12 3.08
CA ASP A 27 4.88 -9.45 4.29
C ASP A 27 4.09 -9.90 5.54
N GLN A 28 2.84 -9.45 5.69
CA GLN A 28 2.00 -9.80 6.84
C GLN A 28 0.84 -10.70 6.44
N VAL A 29 0.44 -11.57 7.37
CA VAL A 29 -0.71 -12.46 7.22
C VAL A 29 -1.60 -12.39 8.46
N SER A 30 -2.84 -11.97 8.25
CA SER A 30 -3.96 -12.26 9.14
C SER A 30 -4.87 -13.29 8.48
N PRO A 31 -5.02 -14.51 9.01
CA PRO A 31 -5.70 -15.59 8.30
C PRO A 31 -7.16 -15.29 7.94
N PHE A 32 -7.55 -15.62 6.70
CA PHE A 32 -8.96 -15.63 6.29
C PHE A 32 -9.73 -16.81 6.89
N PHE A 33 -9.04 -17.92 7.15
CA PHE A 33 -9.63 -19.13 7.71
C PHE A 33 -8.96 -19.48 9.04
N ALA A 34 -9.78 -19.88 10.01
CA ALA A 34 -9.29 -20.34 11.29
C ALA A 34 -8.57 -21.70 11.17
N PRO A 35 -7.33 -21.83 11.66
CA PRO A 35 -6.77 -23.15 11.96
C PRO A 35 -7.49 -23.80 13.15
N PRO A 36 -7.27 -25.12 13.39
CA PRO A 36 -7.80 -25.81 14.57
C PRO A 36 -7.50 -25.06 15.87
N GLY A 37 -8.53 -24.87 16.71
CA GLY A 37 -8.42 -24.11 17.96
C GLY A 37 -8.82 -22.63 17.84
N SER A 38 -9.13 -22.15 16.64
CA SER A 38 -9.73 -20.83 16.40
C SER A 38 -11.06 -20.96 15.64
N GLN A 39 -11.80 -19.86 15.51
CA GLN A 39 -13.08 -19.81 14.82
C GLN A 39 -12.98 -18.87 13.62
N THR A 40 -13.47 -19.32 12.46
CA THR A 40 -13.56 -18.42 11.32
C THR A 40 -14.71 -17.46 11.56
N SER A 41 -14.45 -16.16 11.45
CA SER A 41 -15.41 -15.09 11.71
C SER A 41 -15.78 -14.34 10.43
N ILE A 42 -16.87 -13.58 10.52
CA ILE A 42 -17.30 -12.62 9.50
C ILE A 42 -17.56 -11.28 10.17
N PHE A 43 -17.19 -10.21 9.48
CA PHE A 43 -17.27 -8.83 9.98
C PHE A 43 -18.23 -8.04 9.12
N ASN A 44 -19.14 -7.32 9.76
CA ASN A 44 -20.10 -6.48 9.05
C ASN A 44 -19.39 -5.19 8.58
N VAL A 45 -19.14 -5.09 7.28
CA VAL A 45 -18.56 -3.91 6.61
C VAL A 45 -19.61 -3.26 5.70
N ASP A 46 -20.90 -3.44 6.02
CA ASP A 46 -22.02 -2.92 5.23
C ASP A 46 -22.31 -1.46 5.60
N ALA A 47 -22.59 -1.22 6.88
CA ALA A 47 -23.11 0.06 7.32
C ALA A 47 -22.08 1.20 7.17
N THR A 48 -22.53 2.31 6.60
CA THR A 48 -21.70 3.50 6.30
C THR A 48 -21.10 4.19 7.52
N PHE A 49 -21.63 3.90 8.70
CA PHE A 49 -21.16 4.41 9.99
C PHE A 49 -20.22 3.43 10.74
N LEU A 50 -20.00 2.24 10.19
CA LEU A 50 -19.00 1.30 10.73
C LEU A 50 -17.68 1.56 10.03
N ILE A 51 -16.70 2.05 10.80
CA ILE A 51 -15.33 2.24 10.38
C ILE A 51 -14.49 1.20 11.11
N TRP A 52 -13.96 0.24 10.36
CA TRP A 52 -13.03 -0.73 10.89
C TRP A 52 -11.60 -0.25 10.68
N HIS A 53 -10.75 -0.46 11.69
CA HIS A 53 -9.31 -0.24 11.58
C HIS A 53 -8.59 -1.52 11.96
N ALA A 54 -7.96 -2.17 10.98
CA ALA A 54 -6.98 -3.22 11.21
C ALA A 54 -5.60 -2.58 11.23
N GLN A 55 -4.95 -2.58 12.40
CA GLN A 55 -3.56 -2.15 12.50
C GLN A 55 -2.66 -3.23 11.93
N VAL A 56 -1.67 -2.83 11.16
CA VAL A 56 -0.66 -3.69 10.54
C VAL A 56 0.70 -3.16 10.93
N ARG A 57 1.63 -4.08 11.19
CA ARG A 57 3.05 -3.76 11.38
C ARG A 57 3.83 -4.37 10.23
N ALA A 58 4.52 -3.55 9.45
CA ALA A 58 5.39 -4.04 8.38
C ALA A 58 6.46 -4.98 8.98
N GLY A 59 6.63 -6.14 8.38
CA GLY A 59 7.63 -7.14 8.77
C GLY A 59 8.85 -7.15 7.88
N MET A 60 8.83 -6.37 6.80
CA MET A 60 9.97 -6.16 5.92
C MET A 60 9.97 -4.74 5.36
N ASP A 61 11.16 -4.28 4.95
CA ASP A 61 11.36 -2.98 4.31
C ASP A 61 10.92 -3.04 2.84
N GLY A 62 10.40 -1.93 2.34
CA GLY A 62 10.15 -1.74 0.92
C GLY A 62 8.92 -0.90 0.62
N GLN A 63 8.42 -1.02 -0.60
CA GLN A 63 7.19 -0.39 -1.03
C GLN A 63 5.99 -1.32 -0.81
N LEU A 64 4.93 -0.85 -0.17
CA LEU A 64 3.66 -1.56 -0.06
C LEU A 64 3.03 -1.69 -1.45
N GLU A 65 3.08 -2.91 -1.99
CA GLU A 65 2.50 -3.25 -3.29
C GLU A 65 0.98 -3.26 -3.22
N GLY A 66 0.44 -3.84 -2.16
CA GLY A 66 -0.98 -4.04 -2.06
C GLY A 66 -1.43 -4.83 -0.85
N VAL A 67 -2.75 -4.94 -0.73
CA VAL A 67 -3.41 -5.70 0.33
C VAL A 67 -4.44 -6.63 -0.29
N LEU A 68 -4.35 -7.92 0.03
CA LEU A 68 -5.35 -8.92 -0.34
C LEU A 68 -6.40 -9.03 0.76
N LEU A 69 -7.68 -8.87 0.40
CA LEU A 69 -8.81 -8.86 1.33
C LEU A 69 -9.82 -9.95 0.98
N GLY A 70 -10.41 -10.59 2.00
CA GLY A 70 -11.43 -11.63 1.82
C GLY A 70 -12.84 -11.06 1.95
N LEU A 71 -13.53 -10.86 0.82
CA LEU A 71 -14.89 -10.34 0.75
C LEU A 71 -15.92 -11.47 0.71
N GLU A 72 -17.07 -11.29 1.37
CA GLU A 72 -18.14 -12.29 1.42
C GLU A 72 -19.54 -11.66 1.47
N GLN A 73 -20.57 -12.50 1.31
CA GLN A 73 -22.00 -12.23 1.37
C GLN A 73 -22.59 -11.60 0.09
N ALA A 74 -22.95 -10.32 0.10
CA ALA A 74 -23.76 -9.75 -0.98
C ALA A 74 -22.91 -9.47 -2.24
N VAL A 75 -23.25 -10.09 -3.36
CA VAL A 75 -22.72 -9.69 -4.68
C VAL A 75 -23.17 -8.27 -4.98
N GLY A 76 -22.23 -7.42 -5.37
CA GLY A 76 -22.39 -5.97 -5.52
C GLY A 76 -22.16 -5.18 -4.23
N GLY A 77 -21.90 -5.86 -3.10
CA GLY A 77 -21.45 -5.22 -1.86
C GLY A 77 -20.10 -4.53 -2.06
N SER A 78 -19.90 -3.37 -1.45
CA SER A 78 -18.66 -2.60 -1.62
C SER A 78 -18.29 -1.83 -0.37
N ALA A 79 -17.00 -1.56 -0.21
CA ALA A 79 -16.47 -0.68 0.81
C ALA A 79 -15.35 0.19 0.24
N THR A 80 -15.16 1.35 0.84
CA THR A 80 -13.93 2.13 0.69
C THR A 80 -12.85 1.49 1.55
N VAL A 81 -11.69 1.22 0.96
CA VAL A 81 -10.45 0.83 1.64
C VAL A 81 -9.55 2.06 1.66
N ARG A 82 -9.02 2.43 2.84
CA ARG A 82 -8.01 3.47 2.95
C ARG A 82 -6.79 2.94 3.66
N ILE A 83 -5.61 3.34 3.18
CA ILE A 83 -4.34 3.11 3.87
C ILE A 83 -3.96 4.38 4.58
N ARG A 84 -3.62 4.29 5.87
CA ARG A 84 -3.14 5.43 6.67
C ARG A 84 -1.81 5.08 7.33
N SER A 85 -0.89 6.02 7.43
CA SER A 85 0.31 5.84 8.26
C SER A 85 -0.02 5.88 9.74
N GLY A 86 0.85 5.30 10.56
CA GLY A 86 0.76 5.36 12.02
C GLY A 86 -0.10 4.26 12.65
N ASP A 87 -0.32 4.40 13.95
CA ASP A 87 -1.11 3.47 14.74
C ASP A 87 -2.58 3.92 14.87
N VAL A 88 -3.41 3.06 15.45
CA VAL A 88 -4.85 3.32 15.59
C VAL A 88 -5.19 4.44 16.59
N PHE A 89 -4.28 4.77 17.50
CA PHE A 89 -4.50 5.81 18.52
C PHE A 89 -4.05 7.19 18.04
N SER A 90 -3.17 7.22 17.04
CA SER A 90 -2.67 8.41 16.38
C SER A 90 -2.63 8.20 14.86
N PRO A 91 -3.80 7.98 14.21
CA PRO A 91 -3.84 7.73 12.78
C PRO A 91 -3.32 8.93 12.02
N GLY A 92 -2.32 8.69 11.17
CA GLY A 92 -1.76 9.67 10.26
C GLY A 92 -2.67 10.00 9.07
N PRO A 93 -2.15 10.73 8.07
CA PRO A 93 -2.88 11.02 6.84
C PRO A 93 -3.27 9.75 6.09
N VAL A 94 -4.31 9.86 5.26
CA VAL A 94 -4.65 8.83 4.28
C VAL A 94 -3.63 8.89 3.16
N LEU A 95 -2.95 7.77 2.91
CA LEU A 95 -1.93 7.59 1.87
C LEU A 95 -2.54 7.08 0.57
N SER A 96 -3.58 6.24 0.66
CA SER A 96 -4.29 5.70 -0.50
C SER A 96 -5.77 5.48 -0.18
N THR A 97 -6.62 5.54 -1.22
CA THR A 97 -8.05 5.25 -1.13
C THR A 97 -8.49 4.50 -2.38
N ASP A 98 -9.14 3.37 -2.19
CA ASP A 98 -9.73 2.57 -3.27
C ASP A 98 -11.13 2.05 -2.88
N THR A 99 -11.89 1.58 -3.85
CA THR A 99 -13.20 0.92 -3.63
C THR A 99 -13.12 -0.53 -4.06
N VAL A 100 -13.36 -1.44 -3.12
CA VAL A 100 -13.50 -2.86 -3.41
C VAL A 100 -14.95 -3.24 -3.61
N VAL A 101 -15.22 -4.17 -4.54
CA VAL A 101 -16.56 -4.66 -4.86
C VAL A 101 -16.55 -6.19 -4.88
N HIS A 102 -17.47 -6.79 -4.14
CA HIS A 102 -17.67 -8.23 -4.13
C HIS A 102 -18.48 -8.65 -5.36
N SER A 103 -17.88 -9.41 -6.27
CA SER A 103 -18.38 -9.67 -7.64
C SER A 103 -18.91 -11.09 -7.83
N ILE A 104 -18.63 -12.02 -6.92
CA ILE A 104 -19.01 -13.43 -7.03
C ILE A 104 -19.78 -13.93 -5.79
N PRO A 105 -20.66 -14.94 -5.91
CA PRO A 105 -21.46 -15.44 -4.78
C PRO A 105 -20.68 -16.47 -3.93
N ALA A 106 -19.41 -16.20 -3.63
CA ALA A 106 -18.50 -17.05 -2.84
C ALA A 106 -17.47 -16.15 -2.16
N LEU A 107 -16.60 -16.68 -1.29
CA LEU A 107 -15.45 -15.90 -0.80
C LEU A 107 -14.63 -15.41 -2.00
N GLU A 108 -14.47 -14.10 -2.10
CA GLU A 108 -13.63 -13.45 -3.11
C GLU A 108 -12.40 -12.86 -2.44
N LEU A 109 -11.22 -13.19 -2.95
CA LEU A 109 -9.99 -12.53 -2.55
C LEU A 109 -9.75 -11.38 -3.53
N VAL A 110 -9.89 -10.15 -3.04
CA VAL A 110 -9.71 -8.92 -3.84
C VAL A 110 -8.38 -8.28 -3.46
N PHE A 111 -7.52 -8.07 -4.44
CA PHE A 111 -6.26 -7.37 -4.26
C PHE A 111 -6.45 -5.87 -4.50
N VAL A 112 -6.07 -5.05 -3.52
CA VAL A 112 -6.02 -3.60 -3.63
C VAL A 112 -4.60 -3.20 -4.02
N ASP A 113 -4.44 -2.69 -5.24
CA ASP A 113 -3.14 -2.24 -5.77
C ASP A 113 -2.78 -0.87 -5.17
N LEU A 114 -1.61 -0.80 -4.55
CA LEU A 114 -1.07 0.36 -3.84
C LEU A 114 0.27 0.83 -4.43
N MET A 115 0.75 0.22 -5.52
CA MET A 115 2.02 0.59 -6.15
C MET A 115 2.04 2.06 -6.57
N SER A 116 0.94 2.57 -7.12
CA SER A 116 0.85 3.98 -7.52
C SER A 116 0.83 4.97 -6.35
N ALA A 117 0.59 4.49 -5.12
CA ALA A 117 0.56 5.34 -3.93
C ALA A 117 1.96 5.60 -3.34
N GLY A 118 3.01 4.92 -3.82
CA GLY A 118 4.39 5.19 -3.40
C GLY A 118 4.63 5.00 -1.90
N ILE A 119 3.91 4.07 -1.24
CA ILE A 119 3.95 3.90 0.21
C ILE A 119 5.18 3.08 0.59
N PHE A 120 6.22 3.72 1.09
CA PHE A 120 7.40 3.05 1.63
C PHE A 120 7.25 2.84 3.14
N LEU A 121 7.57 1.63 3.59
CA LEU A 121 7.53 1.23 4.99
C LEU A 121 8.84 0.53 5.35
N ASN A 122 9.27 0.74 6.59
CA ASN A 122 10.38 0.02 7.19
C ASN A 122 9.83 -1.05 8.13
N THR A 123 10.66 -2.02 8.44
CA THR A 123 10.35 -3.11 9.36
C THR A 123 10.00 -2.52 10.72
N GLY A 124 8.80 -2.83 11.20
CA GLY A 124 8.28 -2.31 12.46
C GLY A 124 7.39 -1.09 12.32
N ASP A 125 7.39 -0.39 11.18
CA ASP A 125 6.46 0.69 10.91
C ASP A 125 5.02 0.16 10.99
N THR A 126 4.13 1.02 11.49
CA THR A 126 2.71 0.70 11.60
C THR A 126 1.90 1.52 10.61
N PHE A 127 0.89 0.88 10.05
CA PHE A 127 -0.11 1.51 9.22
C PHE A 127 -1.49 0.89 9.49
N LEU A 128 -2.53 1.53 9.01
CA LEU A 128 -3.91 1.06 9.15
C LEU A 128 -4.50 0.69 7.80
N ILE A 129 -5.18 -0.45 7.76
CA ILE A 129 -6.21 -0.75 6.76
C ILE A 129 -7.54 -0.27 7.35
N GLU A 130 -8.03 0.86 6.86
CA GLU A 130 -9.34 1.41 7.20
C GLU A 130 -10.39 0.92 6.21
N LEU A 131 -11.52 0.43 6.71
CA LEU A 131 -12.61 -0.08 5.90
C LEU A 131 -13.92 0.62 6.27
N GLN A 132 -14.63 1.13 5.27
CA GLN A 132 -15.92 1.78 5.46
C GLN A 132 -16.93 1.33 4.40
N GLY A 133 -18.04 0.75 4.84
CA GLY A 133 -19.10 0.22 3.97
C GLY A 133 -19.90 1.28 3.24
N HIS A 134 -20.61 0.86 2.17
CA HIS A 134 -21.50 1.71 1.38
C HIS A 134 -23.00 1.42 1.57
N GLY A 135 -23.39 0.55 2.50
CA GLY A 135 -24.80 0.21 2.77
C GLY A 135 -25.41 -0.80 1.78
N ASN A 136 -24.58 -1.63 1.15
CA ASN A 136 -24.95 -2.61 0.12
C ASN A 136 -24.57 -4.06 0.46
N GLY A 137 -24.41 -4.39 1.74
CA GLY A 137 -24.35 -5.75 2.26
C GLY A 137 -22.99 -6.42 2.21
N LEU A 138 -21.88 -5.67 2.16
CA LEU A 138 -20.53 -6.24 2.20
C LEU A 138 -20.18 -6.78 3.59
N TRP A 139 -19.61 -7.98 3.62
CA TRP A 139 -18.97 -8.54 4.81
C TRP A 139 -17.54 -8.94 4.48
N MET A 140 -16.72 -9.06 5.51
CA MET A 140 -15.34 -9.50 5.37
C MET A 140 -15.05 -10.75 6.20
N ARG A 141 -14.15 -11.58 5.69
CA ARG A 141 -13.67 -12.79 6.35
C ARG A 141 -12.60 -12.48 7.40
N GLY A 142 -12.48 -13.31 8.43
CA GLY A 142 -11.29 -13.35 9.28
C GLY A 142 -11.36 -14.41 10.36
N THR A 143 -10.77 -14.13 11.52
CA THR A 143 -10.68 -15.09 12.63
C THR A 143 -11.07 -14.49 13.98
N TYR A 144 -11.39 -15.39 14.91
CA TYR A 144 -11.58 -15.12 16.32
C TYR A 144 -11.00 -16.27 17.15
N VAL A 145 -10.34 -15.93 18.26
CA VAL A 145 -9.83 -16.90 19.22
C VAL A 145 -10.43 -16.58 20.59
N GLN A 146 -11.13 -17.52 21.21
CA GLN A 146 -11.71 -17.27 22.52
C GLN A 146 -10.61 -17.11 23.60
N PRO A 147 -10.68 -16.09 24.46
CA PRO A 147 -9.79 -15.98 25.62
C PRO A 147 -9.84 -17.25 26.49
N PRO A 148 -8.69 -17.70 27.03
CA PRO A 148 -7.39 -17.01 27.08
C PRO A 148 -6.48 -17.25 25.86
N GLY A 149 -7.01 -17.75 24.73
CA GLY A 149 -6.20 -17.99 23.54
C GLY A 149 -5.60 -16.71 22.95
N THR A 150 -4.48 -16.85 22.24
CA THR A 150 -3.80 -15.74 21.57
C THR A 150 -4.47 -15.45 20.21
N PRO A 151 -4.70 -14.17 19.85
CA PRO A 151 -5.19 -13.82 18.52
C PRO A 151 -4.30 -14.37 17.40
N MET A 152 -4.89 -14.65 16.23
CA MET A 152 -4.16 -15.18 15.06
C MET A 152 -3.22 -14.16 14.38
N TYR A 153 -3.39 -12.88 14.69
CA TYR A 153 -2.50 -11.79 14.27
C TYR A 153 -2.25 -10.89 15.50
N PRO A 154 -1.01 -10.47 15.81
CA PRO A 154 -0.73 -9.79 17.07
C PRO A 154 -1.43 -8.43 17.19
N GLU A 155 -1.49 -7.65 16.11
CA GLU A 155 -1.99 -6.28 16.16
C GLU A 155 -3.52 -6.21 16.31
N PRO A 156 -4.05 -5.25 17.07
CA PRO A 156 -5.47 -5.14 17.41
C PRO A 156 -6.38 -4.72 16.23
N LEU A 157 -7.66 -5.08 16.35
CA LEU A 157 -8.75 -4.64 15.47
C LEU A 157 -9.65 -3.66 16.22
N TYR A 158 -10.04 -2.57 15.57
CA TYR A 158 -10.95 -1.56 16.13
C TYR A 158 -12.19 -1.40 15.27
N LEU A 159 -13.28 -1.05 15.94
CA LEU A 159 -14.52 -0.58 15.35
C LEU A 159 -14.85 0.78 15.93
N ASN A 160 -14.97 1.79 15.07
CA ASN A 160 -15.28 3.17 15.44
C ASN A 160 -14.35 3.74 16.53
N GLY A 161 -13.04 3.42 16.44
CA GLY A 161 -12.03 3.87 17.41
C GLY A 161 -12.00 3.10 18.73
N THR A 162 -12.84 2.07 18.90
CA THR A 162 -12.84 1.19 20.08
C THR A 162 -12.31 -0.19 19.75
N PRO A 163 -11.48 -0.83 20.62
CA PRO A 163 -11.05 -2.20 20.40
C PRO A 163 -12.24 -3.14 20.22
N GLN A 164 -12.15 -4.04 19.25
CA GLN A 164 -13.23 -4.96 18.94
C GLN A 164 -13.33 -6.08 19.98
N GLY A 165 -14.43 -6.11 20.71
CA GLY A 165 -14.79 -7.19 21.63
C GLY A 165 -13.80 -7.37 22.77
N ASP A 166 -13.31 -8.60 22.93
CA ASP A 166 -12.29 -8.99 23.92
C ASP A 166 -10.85 -8.84 23.41
N GLY A 167 -10.66 -8.23 22.23
CA GLY A 167 -9.35 -7.99 21.64
C GLY A 167 -8.80 -9.16 20.81
N ASN A 168 -9.53 -10.27 20.65
CA ASN A 168 -9.06 -11.45 19.91
C ASN A 168 -9.66 -11.62 18.51
N TRP A 169 -10.37 -10.61 18.00
CA TRP A 169 -10.97 -10.59 16.68
C TRP A 169 -10.00 -10.03 15.64
N ARG A 170 -9.89 -10.66 14.46
CA ARG A 170 -9.03 -10.19 13.36
C ARG A 170 -9.75 -10.30 12.02
N ILE A 171 -9.75 -9.21 11.26
CA ILE A 171 -10.10 -9.24 9.82
C ILE A 171 -8.96 -9.94 9.09
N GLY A 172 -9.29 -10.84 8.16
CA GLY A 172 -8.32 -11.55 7.35
C GLY A 172 -7.77 -10.65 6.24
N PHE A 173 -6.44 -10.64 6.10
CA PHE A 173 -5.74 -9.92 5.06
C PHE A 173 -4.36 -10.53 4.82
N GLU A 174 -3.78 -10.22 3.67
CA GLU A 174 -2.36 -10.40 3.39
C GLU A 174 -1.81 -9.07 2.86
N THR A 175 -0.60 -8.70 3.27
CA THR A 175 0.11 -7.53 2.72
C THR A 175 1.28 -7.99 1.89
N TYR A 176 1.54 -7.27 0.82
CA TYR A 176 2.61 -7.59 -0.12
C TYR A 176 3.51 -6.38 -0.28
N MET A 177 4.82 -6.62 -0.24
CA MET A 177 5.85 -5.60 -0.33
C MET A 177 6.74 -5.89 -1.54
N VAL A 178 6.99 -4.88 -2.36
CA VAL A 178 8.10 -4.95 -3.32
C VAL A 178 9.39 -4.71 -2.54
N ALA A 179 10.16 -5.77 -2.38
CA ALA A 179 11.50 -5.69 -1.82
C ALA A 179 12.39 -4.92 -2.80
N GLY A 180 12.87 -3.74 -2.39
CA GLY A 180 13.64 -2.84 -3.23
C GLY A 180 13.62 -1.43 -2.67
N SER A 181 14.78 -1.00 -2.18
CA SER A 181 15.14 0.31 -1.62
C SER A 181 13.99 1.11 -1.01
N SER A 182 13.71 0.91 0.28
CA SER A 182 12.93 1.85 1.11
C SER A 182 13.57 3.25 1.20
N CYS A 183 14.76 3.41 0.59
CA CYS A 183 15.54 4.62 0.58
C CYS A 183 15.75 5.01 -0.89
N ALA A 184 15.09 6.07 -1.33
CA ALA A 184 15.31 6.62 -2.66
C ALA A 184 16.79 7.03 -2.91
N ALA A 185 17.58 7.15 -1.82
CA ALA A 185 19.00 7.43 -1.86
C ALA A 185 19.89 6.19 -1.95
N ASP A 186 19.38 4.97 -1.73
CA ASP A 186 20.13 3.72 -1.88
C ASP A 186 20.09 3.30 -3.36
N LEU A 187 21.15 3.65 -4.07
CA LEU A 187 21.28 3.51 -5.52
C LEU A 187 22.39 2.53 -5.91
N SER A 188 23.38 2.28 -5.03
CA SER A 188 24.58 1.54 -5.38
C SER A 188 25.34 1.00 -4.16
N GLY A 189 25.59 -0.31 -4.14
CA GLY A 189 26.46 -0.95 -3.14
C GLY A 189 27.96 -0.85 -3.41
N SER A 190 28.38 -0.10 -4.45
CA SER A 190 29.79 0.19 -4.70
C SER A 190 30.01 1.55 -5.36
N SER A 191 31.15 2.17 -5.06
CA SER A 191 31.62 3.40 -5.72
C SER A 191 32.55 3.14 -6.91
N ASP A 192 32.93 1.90 -7.18
CA ASP A 192 33.76 1.52 -8.33
C ASP A 192 32.88 1.10 -9.52
N PRO A 193 32.88 1.85 -10.65
CA PRO A 193 32.11 1.49 -11.84
C PRO A 193 32.42 0.13 -12.47
N ASN A 194 33.51 -0.54 -12.05
CA ASN A 194 33.87 -1.89 -12.49
C ASN A 194 33.38 -3.00 -11.55
N ASP A 195 32.80 -2.64 -10.40
CA ASP A 195 32.23 -3.57 -9.43
C ASP A 195 30.82 -4.02 -9.88
N PRO A 196 30.48 -5.33 -9.80
CA PRO A 196 29.12 -5.81 -10.08
C PRO A 196 28.01 -5.19 -9.22
N LEU A 197 28.32 -4.59 -8.07
CA LEU A 197 27.37 -3.89 -7.21
C LEU A 197 27.16 -2.41 -7.59
N TYR A 198 27.91 -1.89 -8.57
CA TYR A 198 27.73 -0.50 -9.02
C TYR A 198 26.38 -0.30 -9.72
N GLY A 199 25.57 0.60 -9.17
CA GLY A 199 24.18 0.84 -9.60
C GLY A 199 23.20 -0.24 -9.13
N VAL A 200 23.57 -1.02 -8.12
CA VAL A 200 22.71 -2.01 -7.48
C VAL A 200 22.52 -1.60 -6.03
N PRO A 201 21.31 -1.19 -5.62
CA PRO A 201 21.00 -0.87 -4.22
C PRO A 201 21.38 -2.02 -3.27
N ASP A 202 21.91 -1.70 -2.10
CA ASP A 202 22.42 -2.68 -1.11
C ASP A 202 21.77 -2.60 0.28
N GLY A 203 20.80 -1.69 0.44
CA GLY A 203 20.08 -1.45 1.69
C GLY A 203 20.77 -0.46 2.63
N SER A 204 21.87 0.16 2.22
CA SER A 204 22.55 1.22 2.96
C SER A 204 22.62 2.50 2.12
N VAL A 205 22.62 3.65 2.79
CA VAL A 205 22.90 4.94 2.14
C VAL A 205 24.27 5.40 2.59
N ASP A 206 25.26 5.32 1.70
CA ASP A 206 26.64 5.67 1.97
C ASP A 206 27.36 6.34 0.78
N ALA A 207 28.68 6.50 0.86
CA ALA A 207 29.43 7.19 -0.19
C ALA A 207 29.26 6.56 -1.60
N ALA A 208 28.99 5.26 -1.69
CA ALA A 208 28.74 4.56 -2.95
C ALA A 208 27.53 5.14 -3.69
N ASP A 209 26.43 5.37 -2.99
CA ASP A 209 25.22 5.96 -3.55
C ASP A 209 25.44 7.39 -4.01
N PHE A 210 26.13 8.19 -3.19
CA PHE A 210 26.44 9.57 -3.53
C PHE A 210 27.26 9.67 -4.81
N PHE A 211 28.30 8.84 -4.97
CA PHE A 211 29.13 8.83 -6.18
C PHE A 211 28.36 8.30 -7.38
N TYR A 212 27.55 7.25 -7.22
CA TYR A 212 26.70 6.76 -8.29
C TYR A 212 25.69 7.83 -8.75
N PHE A 213 25.01 8.51 -7.81
CA PHE A 213 24.10 9.62 -8.12
C PHE A 213 24.80 10.73 -8.90
N LEU A 214 25.99 11.17 -8.47
CA LEU A 214 26.78 12.17 -9.19
C LEU A 214 27.11 11.74 -10.62
N ASP A 215 27.50 10.47 -10.81
CA ASP A 215 27.78 9.93 -12.14
C ASP A 215 26.53 9.96 -13.03
N GLN A 216 25.36 9.57 -12.50
CA GLN A 216 24.09 9.63 -13.23
C GLN A 216 23.63 11.06 -13.52
N PHE A 217 23.79 11.96 -12.56
CA PHE A 217 23.45 13.38 -12.66
C PHE A 217 24.27 14.07 -13.76
N VAL A 218 25.60 13.86 -13.77
CA VAL A 218 26.50 14.44 -14.78
C VAL A 218 26.29 13.78 -16.16
N ALA A 219 25.93 12.50 -16.20
CA ALA A 219 25.57 11.81 -17.44
C ALA A 219 24.22 12.25 -18.04
N GLY A 220 23.42 13.01 -17.30
CA GLY A 220 22.07 13.43 -17.72
C GLY A 220 21.09 12.25 -17.77
N ASN A 221 21.25 11.25 -16.92
CA ASN A 221 20.36 10.10 -16.87
C ASN A 221 19.06 10.43 -16.11
N VAL A 222 18.07 10.96 -16.85
CA VAL A 222 16.75 11.34 -16.30
C VAL A 222 15.99 10.15 -15.69
N GLY A 223 16.36 8.90 -16.00
CA GLY A 223 15.71 7.74 -15.38
C GLY A 223 16.13 7.49 -13.93
N VAL A 224 17.22 8.12 -13.47
CA VAL A 224 17.78 7.93 -12.12
C VAL A 224 17.91 9.24 -11.37
N ALA A 225 18.35 10.30 -12.05
CA ALA A 225 18.73 11.56 -11.41
C ALA A 225 17.62 12.63 -11.39
N ASP A 226 16.50 12.45 -12.11
CA ASP A 226 15.31 13.31 -12.03
C ASP A 226 14.39 12.75 -10.96
N ILE A 227 14.51 13.32 -9.75
CA ILE A 227 13.85 12.86 -8.52
C ILE A 227 13.07 13.97 -7.83
N SER A 228 13.20 15.23 -8.26
CA SER A 228 12.46 16.36 -7.68
C SER A 228 12.37 17.57 -8.62
N GLY A 229 11.15 18.07 -8.84
CA GLY A 229 10.89 19.31 -9.56
C GLY A 229 10.99 20.58 -8.71
N SER A 230 11.36 20.48 -7.43
CA SER A 230 11.60 21.62 -6.55
C SER A 230 12.74 21.37 -5.56
N SER A 231 13.42 22.45 -5.17
CA SER A 231 14.38 22.45 -4.05
C SER A 231 13.80 22.98 -2.74
N ASP A 232 12.54 23.43 -2.73
CA ASP A 232 11.84 23.89 -1.52
C ASP A 232 11.02 22.73 -0.92
N PRO A 233 11.33 22.25 0.29
CA PRO A 233 10.58 21.19 0.97
C PRO A 233 9.09 21.49 1.22
N ASN A 234 8.65 22.75 1.06
CA ASN A 234 7.25 23.14 1.20
C ASN A 234 6.50 23.21 -0.15
N ASP A 235 7.20 22.98 -1.27
CA ASP A 235 6.58 22.95 -2.60
C ASP A 235 5.97 21.57 -2.88
N PRO A 236 4.76 21.48 -3.46
CA PRO A 236 4.13 20.20 -3.79
C PRO A 236 4.88 19.37 -4.84
N ASN A 237 5.86 19.93 -5.55
CA ASN A 237 6.73 19.19 -6.47
C ASN A 237 8.05 18.71 -5.81
N TYR A 238 8.23 18.94 -4.50
CA TYR A 238 9.39 18.42 -3.77
C TYR A 238 9.34 16.87 -3.69
N GLY A 239 10.37 16.21 -4.20
CA GLY A 239 10.41 14.75 -4.33
C GLY A 239 9.55 14.17 -5.47
N VAL A 240 9.13 15.01 -6.42
CA VAL A 240 8.33 14.60 -7.58
C VAL A 240 9.13 14.89 -8.87
N PRO A 241 9.55 13.88 -9.66
CA PRO A 241 10.25 14.08 -10.92
C PRO A 241 9.50 14.98 -11.91
N ASP A 242 10.22 15.84 -12.66
CA ASP A 242 9.62 16.83 -13.58
C ASP A 242 10.10 16.74 -15.04
N GLY A 243 10.97 15.78 -15.34
CA GLY A 243 11.56 15.55 -16.65
C GLY A 243 12.88 16.30 -16.90
N GLN A 244 13.40 17.02 -15.91
CA GLN A 244 14.65 17.77 -15.97
C GLN A 244 15.61 17.33 -14.87
N ILE A 245 16.91 17.40 -15.13
CA ILE A 245 17.94 17.23 -14.11
C ILE A 245 18.51 18.61 -13.82
N ASP A 246 18.25 19.13 -12.63
CA ASP A 246 18.76 20.43 -12.20
C ASP A 246 19.14 20.46 -10.70
N ALA A 247 19.24 21.67 -10.13
CA ALA A 247 19.64 21.83 -8.73
C ALA A 247 18.59 21.25 -7.75
N ALA A 248 17.31 21.18 -8.14
CA ALA A 248 16.23 20.61 -7.35
C ALA A 248 16.51 19.15 -6.99
N ASP A 249 16.88 18.34 -7.98
CA ASP A 249 17.21 16.92 -7.78
C ASP A 249 18.41 16.74 -6.88
N PHE A 250 19.46 17.54 -7.09
CA PHE A 250 20.68 17.45 -6.29
C PHE A 250 20.41 17.79 -4.82
N PHE A 251 19.65 18.85 -4.56
CA PHE A 251 19.31 19.22 -3.18
C PHE A 251 18.35 18.23 -2.53
N TYR A 252 17.36 17.72 -3.26
CA TYR A 252 16.49 16.66 -2.76
C TYR A 252 17.29 15.40 -2.44
N PHE A 253 18.20 14.97 -3.33
CA PHE A 253 19.10 13.84 -3.08
C PHE A 253 19.91 14.03 -1.80
N LEU A 254 20.49 15.22 -1.57
CA LEU A 254 21.23 15.48 -0.34
C LEU A 254 20.37 15.35 0.92
N ASP A 255 19.11 15.81 0.86
CA ASP A 255 18.18 15.69 1.97
C ASP A 255 17.87 14.22 2.29
N ILE A 256 17.54 13.41 1.28
CA ILE A 256 17.28 11.98 1.47
C ILE A 256 18.56 11.18 1.79
N PHE A 257 19.71 11.62 1.31
CA PHE A 257 21.02 11.03 1.60
C PHE A 257 21.39 11.21 3.07
N VAL A 258 21.23 12.44 3.60
CA VAL A 258 21.52 12.76 5.00
C VAL A 258 20.48 12.14 5.94
N ALA A 259 19.23 12.01 5.49
CA ALA A 259 18.22 11.24 6.21
C ALA A 259 18.61 9.76 6.33
N GLY A 260 19.34 9.24 5.33
CA GLY A 260 19.77 7.86 5.26
C GLY A 260 18.64 6.91 4.86
N CYS A 261 18.90 5.61 5.01
CA CYS A 261 17.82 4.64 5.08
C CYS A 261 17.12 4.73 6.43
N PRO A 262 15.78 4.73 6.49
CA PRO A 262 15.09 4.64 7.77
C PRO A 262 15.25 3.25 8.42
#